data_AF-A0A453T9W7-F1
#
_entry.id   AF-A0A453T9W7-F1
#
_cell.length_a   1.000
_cell.length_b   1.000
_cell.length_c   1.000
_cell.angle_alpha   90.00
_cell.angle_beta   90.00
_cell.angle_gamma   90.00
#
_symmetry.space_group_name_H-M   'P 1'
#
loop_
_entity.id
_entity.type
_entity.pdbx_description
1 polymer ?
#
loop_
_entity_poly.entity_id
_entity_poly.type
_entity_poly.pdbx_seq_one_letter_code
_entity_poly.pdbx_strand_id
1 'polypeptide(L)'
;LCSLCRYTLLHPPAACIYSASEARRPPLTHPVSLLDLTSVFSQAMATGSNSQEIRPSPELPKQLPFDFLKKITNDFSAERKIGGGPFGNVYKGVVPDDGRLLAVKKLQENAPMPPDKTFNNEVQNIMALKHENVVELVGFCWETQKKLVQFDGRYIQADITESVLCYEYLPNGSLQQNLFVTKTAEAVPSAEPAIDWSTRFKIIKGICQGLLFLHKLDIPIIHMDLKPENILLDENMVPKIADFGLSRVFGQEQTRLYTQTVVGS
;
A
#
# COMPACT_ATOMS: atom_id res chain seq x y z
N LEU A 1 -4.32 22.79 -28.33
CA LEU A 1 -5.05 23.84 -27.57
C LEU A 1 -5.26 23.26 -26.17
N CYS A 2 -4.44 23.46 -25.15
CA CYS A 2 -3.69 24.65 -24.76
C CYS A 2 -2.22 24.64 -25.22
N SER A 3 -1.74 25.82 -25.57
CA SER A 3 -0.49 26.10 -26.26
C SER A 3 0.24 27.14 -25.42
N LEU A 4 1.34 26.77 -24.75
CA LEU A 4 2.35 27.71 -24.24
C LEU A 4 3.60 26.91 -23.82
N CYS A 5 4.76 27.42 -24.24
CA CYS A 5 6.12 26.86 -24.14
C CYS A 5 6.56 25.87 -25.24
N ARG A 6 6.62 26.37 -26.48
CA ARG A 6 7.74 26.08 -27.41
C ARG A 6 8.61 27.34 -27.53
N TYR A 7 9.89 27.13 -27.85
CA TYR A 7 11.04 28.06 -27.92
C TYR A 7 11.71 28.27 -26.56
N THR A 8 12.97 27.86 -26.33
CA THR A 8 14.17 28.16 -27.15
C THR A 8 15.20 27.01 -27.10
N LEU A 9 15.83 26.71 -28.25
CA LEU A 9 17.00 25.85 -28.43
C LEU A 9 18.29 26.71 -28.49
N LEU A 10 19.45 26.06 -28.24
CA LEU A 10 20.84 26.41 -28.64
C LEU A 10 21.73 27.17 -27.63
N HIS A 11 22.55 26.43 -26.87
CA HIS A 11 24.03 26.32 -27.00
C HIS A 11 24.67 25.71 -25.72
N PRO A 12 25.59 24.71 -25.81
CA PRO A 12 26.62 24.42 -24.80
C PRO A 12 27.93 25.20 -25.16
N PRO A 13 29.07 25.11 -24.43
CA PRO A 13 29.40 24.40 -23.18
C PRO A 13 30.11 25.30 -22.12
N ALA A 14 30.23 24.82 -20.87
CA ALA A 14 31.39 25.12 -20.02
C ALA A 14 31.55 24.02 -18.97
N ALA A 15 32.65 23.28 -19.12
CA ALA A 15 33.13 22.31 -18.15
C ALA A 15 33.48 23.01 -16.83
N CYS A 16 32.97 22.52 -15.70
CA CYS A 16 33.58 22.73 -14.41
C CYS A 16 33.90 21.35 -13.82
N ILE A 17 35.19 21.04 -13.88
CA ILE A 17 35.81 19.83 -13.35
C ILE A 17 35.90 20.05 -11.83
N TYR A 18 35.05 19.39 -11.06
CA TYR A 18 35.37 19.09 -9.66
C TYR A 18 35.46 17.58 -9.51
N SER A 19 36.68 17.14 -9.25
CA SER A 19 37.04 15.78 -8.88
C SER A 19 36.27 15.37 -7.62
N ALA A 20 35.30 14.48 -7.77
CA ALA A 20 34.74 13.71 -6.67
C ALA A 20 35.30 12.30 -6.77
N SER A 21 36.10 11.92 -5.78
CA SER A 21 36.64 10.58 -5.58
C SER A 21 35.55 9.52 -5.71
N GLU A 22 35.79 8.52 -6.57
CA GLU A 22 34.97 7.32 -6.70
C GLU A 22 34.95 6.53 -5.38
N ALA A 23 33.94 6.78 -4.54
CA ALA A 23 33.47 5.77 -3.60
C ALA A 23 32.45 4.89 -4.33
N ARG A 24 32.93 3.91 -5.10
CA ARG A 24 32.10 2.82 -5.62
C ARG A 24 31.47 2.09 -4.42
N ARG A 25 30.20 2.35 -4.13
CA ARG A 25 29.42 1.42 -3.28
C ARG A 25 29.26 0.11 -4.05
N PRO A 26 29.52 -1.05 -3.43
CA PRO A 26 29.36 -2.32 -4.10
C PRO A 26 27.87 -2.55 -4.44
N PRO A 27 27.57 -3.30 -5.51
CA PRO A 27 26.20 -3.65 -5.86
C PRO A 27 25.59 -4.51 -4.73
N LEU A 28 24.39 -4.15 -4.29
CA LEU A 28 23.62 -4.92 -3.31
C LEU A 28 23.16 -6.23 -3.95
N THR A 29 23.91 -7.31 -3.76
CA THR A 29 23.59 -8.66 -4.27
C THR A 29 23.07 -9.62 -3.19
N HIS A 30 22.54 -9.11 -2.07
CA HIS A 30 21.93 -9.91 -1.01
C HIS A 30 20.65 -9.24 -0.47
N PRO A 31 19.66 -10.03 0.02
CA PRO A 31 18.42 -9.50 0.56
C PRO A 31 18.73 -8.56 1.73
N VAL A 32 18.22 -7.33 1.65
CA VAL A 32 18.33 -6.32 2.71
C VAL A 32 17.63 -6.87 3.95
N SER A 33 18.32 -6.90 5.08
CA SER A 33 17.75 -7.45 6.31
C SER A 33 16.69 -6.49 6.88
N LEU A 34 15.67 -7.00 7.57
CA LEU A 34 14.62 -6.19 8.20
C LEU A 34 15.18 -5.14 9.20
N LEU A 35 16.37 -5.40 9.77
CA LEU A 35 17.11 -4.47 10.61
C LEU A 35 17.61 -3.25 9.82
N ASP A 36 18.02 -3.43 8.57
CA ASP A 36 18.49 -2.34 7.70
C ASP A 36 17.34 -1.38 7.35
N LEU A 37 16.11 -1.88 7.22
CA LEU A 37 14.94 -1.06 6.90
C LEU A 37 14.65 -0.05 8.02
N THR A 38 14.64 -0.49 9.28
CA THR A 38 14.45 0.44 10.43
C THR A 38 15.58 1.49 10.55
N SER A 39 16.80 1.12 10.15
CA SER A 39 17.97 2.00 10.17
C SER A 39 17.94 3.06 9.05
N VAL A 40 17.54 2.68 7.83
CA VAL A 40 17.43 3.60 6.68
C VAL A 40 16.39 4.69 6.96
N PHE A 41 15.25 4.33 7.56
CA PHE A 41 14.20 5.30 7.89
C PHE A 41 14.59 6.23 9.06
N SER A 42 15.32 5.73 10.06
CA SER A 42 15.82 6.58 11.16
C SER A 42 16.77 7.68 10.68
N GLN A 43 17.55 7.42 9.63
CA GLN A 43 18.45 8.40 9.02
C GLN A 43 17.72 9.45 8.17
N ALA A 44 16.63 9.06 7.47
CA ALA A 44 15.83 9.99 6.66
C ALA A 44 15.07 11.03 7.51
N MET A 45 14.68 10.67 8.73
CA MET A 45 13.98 11.58 9.66
C MET A 45 14.91 12.57 10.38
N ALA A 46 16.24 12.41 10.26
CA ALA A 46 17.22 13.21 11.01
C ALA A 46 17.65 14.51 10.32
N THR A 47 17.19 14.80 9.10
CA THR A 47 17.56 16.02 8.37
C THR A 47 16.40 17.02 8.30
N GLY A 48 16.19 17.77 9.38
CA GLY A 48 15.26 18.92 9.40
C GLY A 48 15.14 19.54 10.78
N SER A 49 15.90 20.60 11.06
CA SER A 49 15.90 21.27 12.37
C SER A 49 14.79 22.31 12.53
N ASN A 50 14.23 22.33 13.74
CA ASN A 50 13.57 23.42 14.47
C ASN A 50 12.13 23.86 14.10
N SER A 51 11.16 23.36 14.89
CA SER A 51 10.17 24.11 15.68
C SER A 51 9.31 23.10 16.46
N GLN A 52 9.19 23.28 17.78
CA GLN A 52 8.48 22.37 18.69
C GLN A 52 6.95 22.36 18.44
N GLU A 53 6.46 21.32 17.79
CA GLU A 53 5.19 20.66 18.13
C GLU A 53 5.54 19.20 18.40
N ILE A 54 5.28 18.69 19.60
CA ILE A 54 5.37 17.25 19.88
C ILE A 54 4.18 16.59 19.18
N ARG A 55 4.31 16.41 17.86
CA ARG A 55 3.45 15.50 17.10
C ARG A 55 3.88 14.10 17.52
N PRO A 56 2.96 13.20 17.93
CA PRO A 56 3.33 11.81 18.15
C PRO A 56 4.00 11.32 16.86
N SER A 57 5.26 10.92 16.97
CA SER A 57 5.98 10.28 15.87
C SER A 57 5.13 9.13 15.35
N PRO A 58 4.94 9.00 14.03
CA PRO A 58 4.11 7.93 13.48
C PRO A 58 4.60 6.58 14.03
N GLU A 59 3.72 5.86 14.76
CA GLU A 59 4.02 4.51 15.20
C GLU A 59 4.24 3.65 13.96
N LEU A 60 5.45 3.11 13.81
CA LEU A 60 5.76 2.22 12.70
C LEU A 60 4.90 0.93 12.79
N PRO A 61 4.51 0.35 11.64
CA PRO A 61 3.78 -0.91 11.60
C PRO A 61 4.54 -1.99 12.36
N LYS A 62 3.81 -2.77 13.17
CA LYS A 62 4.40 -3.80 14.03
C LYS A 62 4.58 -5.09 13.24
N GLN A 63 5.68 -5.80 13.46
CA GLN A 63 5.80 -7.18 13.04
C GLN A 63 4.90 -8.05 13.92
N LEU A 64 3.94 -8.73 13.30
CA LEU A 64 2.91 -9.52 13.98
C LEU A 64 3.16 -11.01 13.75
N PRO A 65 3.10 -11.84 14.81
CA PRO A 65 3.26 -13.29 14.66
C PRO A 65 2.21 -13.90 13.73
N PHE A 66 2.58 -14.85 12.87
CA PHE A 66 1.61 -15.50 11.99
C PHE A 66 0.46 -16.16 12.77
N ASP A 67 0.75 -16.81 13.90
CA ASP A 67 -0.26 -17.44 14.77
C ASP A 67 -1.25 -16.43 15.36
N PHE A 68 -0.81 -15.20 15.63
CA PHE A 68 -1.72 -14.13 16.03
C PHE A 68 -2.69 -13.79 14.88
N LEU A 69 -2.17 -13.69 13.64
CA LEU A 69 -2.99 -13.42 12.46
C LEU A 69 -3.98 -14.56 12.18
N LYS A 70 -3.56 -15.82 12.34
CA LYS A 70 -4.48 -16.97 12.31
C LYS A 70 -5.58 -16.81 13.35
N LYS A 71 -5.23 -16.49 14.60
CA LYS A 71 -6.20 -16.34 15.69
C LYS A 71 -7.25 -15.28 15.39
N ILE A 72 -6.84 -14.06 14.99
CA ILE A 72 -7.78 -12.94 14.78
C ILE A 72 -8.68 -13.15 13.55
N THR A 73 -8.24 -13.96 12.59
CA THR A 73 -8.97 -14.28 11.34
C THR A 73 -9.72 -15.61 11.39
N ASN A 74 -9.75 -16.29 12.54
CA ASN A 74 -10.31 -17.64 12.68
C ASN A 74 -9.69 -18.64 11.67
N ASP A 75 -8.36 -18.68 11.59
CA ASP A 75 -7.59 -19.46 10.62
C ASP A 75 -7.92 -19.11 9.16
N PHE A 76 -7.99 -17.79 8.86
CA PHE A 76 -8.32 -17.28 7.52
C PHE A 76 -9.62 -17.89 6.97
N SER A 77 -10.65 -18.02 7.82
CA SER A 77 -11.88 -18.72 7.45
C SER A 77 -12.66 -18.00 6.34
N ALA A 78 -13.45 -18.77 5.60
CA ALA A 78 -14.27 -18.24 4.50
C ALA A 78 -15.29 -17.20 5.01
N GLU A 79 -15.82 -17.37 6.22
CA GLU A 79 -16.77 -16.46 6.87
C GLU A 79 -16.14 -15.11 7.21
N ARG A 80 -14.82 -15.05 7.35
CA ARG A 80 -14.07 -13.81 7.58
C ARG A 80 -13.62 -13.15 6.29
N LYS A 81 -13.75 -13.78 5.13
CA LYS A 81 -13.29 -13.20 3.86
C LYS A 81 -14.15 -12.00 3.47
N ILE A 82 -13.52 -10.84 3.30
CA ILE A 82 -14.18 -9.57 2.92
C ILE A 82 -13.81 -9.11 1.50
N GLY A 83 -12.79 -9.71 0.90
CA GLY A 83 -12.38 -9.39 -0.46
C GLY A 83 -11.31 -10.35 -0.98
N GLY A 84 -10.99 -10.22 -2.26
CA GLY A 84 -9.90 -10.96 -2.87
C GLY A 84 -9.61 -10.46 -4.28
N GLY A 85 -8.35 -10.58 -4.70
CA GLY A 85 -7.88 -10.15 -6.00
C GLY A 85 -6.56 -10.83 -6.37
N PRO A 86 -5.92 -10.39 -7.47
CA PRO A 86 -4.68 -11.00 -7.97
C PRO A 86 -3.51 -10.91 -6.97
N PHE A 87 -3.59 -10.01 -6.00
CA PHE A 87 -2.56 -9.82 -4.97
C PHE A 87 -2.86 -10.55 -3.65
N GLY A 88 -3.98 -11.27 -3.55
CA GLY A 88 -4.31 -12.07 -2.38
C GLY A 88 -5.75 -11.92 -1.88
N ASN A 89 -6.03 -12.59 -0.76
CA ASN A 89 -7.33 -12.55 -0.10
C ASN A 89 -7.29 -11.61 1.11
N VAL A 90 -8.39 -10.91 1.36
CA VAL A 90 -8.54 -10.01 2.51
C VAL A 90 -9.57 -10.56 3.47
N TYR A 91 -9.22 -10.60 4.75
CA TYR A 91 -10.03 -11.17 5.83
C TYR A 91 -10.28 -10.12 6.92
N LYS A 92 -11.45 -10.16 7.53
CA LYS A 92 -11.77 -9.37 8.73
C LYS A 92 -11.13 -10.03 9.95
N GLY A 93 -10.18 -9.33 10.57
CA GLY A 93 -9.59 -9.70 11.86
C GLY A 93 -10.34 -9.06 13.02
N VAL A 94 -10.46 -9.77 14.14
CA VAL A 94 -10.94 -9.23 15.43
C VAL A 94 -9.87 -9.45 16.48
N VAL A 95 -9.29 -8.37 16.98
CA VAL A 95 -8.27 -8.41 18.03
C VAL A 95 -8.94 -8.85 19.34
N PRO A 96 -8.49 -9.94 19.99
CA PRO A 96 -9.18 -10.50 21.16
C PRO A 96 -9.22 -9.59 22.38
N ASP A 97 -8.17 -8.76 22.57
CA ASP A 97 -7.97 -8.00 23.80
C ASP A 97 -8.86 -6.75 23.88
N ASP A 98 -9.11 -6.10 22.75
CA ASP A 98 -9.83 -4.81 22.66
C ASP A 98 -11.03 -4.84 21.68
N GLY A 99 -11.25 -5.94 20.96
CA GLY A 99 -12.30 -6.07 19.94
C GLY A 99 -12.03 -5.27 18.67
N ARG A 100 -10.86 -4.63 18.54
CA ARG A 100 -10.52 -3.80 17.37
C ARG A 100 -10.56 -4.63 16.09
N LEU A 101 -11.14 -4.04 15.05
CA LEU A 101 -11.27 -4.66 13.74
C LEU A 101 -10.07 -4.32 12.86
N LEU A 102 -9.55 -5.31 12.14
CA LEU A 102 -8.45 -5.15 11.18
C LEU A 102 -8.82 -5.77 9.83
N ALA A 103 -8.26 -5.24 8.75
CA ALA A 103 -8.28 -5.87 7.43
C ALA A 103 -6.95 -6.61 7.19
N VAL A 104 -7.00 -7.93 7.10
CA VAL A 104 -5.83 -8.82 7.04
C VAL A 104 -5.71 -9.36 5.61
N LYS A 105 -4.79 -8.79 4.82
CA LYS A 105 -4.50 -9.18 3.44
C LYS A 105 -3.41 -10.25 3.42
N LYS A 106 -3.78 -11.49 3.12
CA LYS A 106 -2.85 -12.61 2.92
C LYS A 106 -2.45 -12.65 1.45
N LEU A 107 -1.18 -12.39 1.17
CA LEU A 107 -0.61 -12.43 -0.18
C LEU A 107 -0.51 -13.89 -0.65
N GLN A 108 -0.66 -14.12 -1.95
CA GLN A 108 -0.59 -15.45 -2.55
C GLN A 108 0.72 -15.65 -3.32
N GLU A 109 1.24 -16.87 -3.32
CA GLU A 109 2.49 -17.24 -4.01
C GLU A 109 2.41 -17.11 -5.53
N ASN A 110 1.21 -17.31 -6.11
CA ASN A 110 0.96 -17.24 -7.55
C ASN A 110 0.58 -15.83 -8.04
N ALA A 111 0.97 -14.79 -7.30
CA ALA A 111 0.69 -13.41 -7.70
C ALA A 111 1.45 -13.04 -9.00
N PRO A 112 0.96 -12.06 -9.79
CA PRO A 112 1.63 -11.60 -11.01
C PRO A 112 3.06 -11.08 -10.78
N MET A 113 3.40 -10.74 -9.54
CA MET A 113 4.74 -10.38 -9.09
C MET A 113 5.17 -11.30 -7.95
N PRO A 114 6.47 -11.62 -7.83
CA PRO A 114 7.00 -12.39 -6.70
C PRO A 114 6.55 -11.82 -5.35
N PRO A 115 6.14 -12.67 -4.38
CA PRO A 115 5.62 -12.22 -3.09
C PRO A 115 6.58 -11.31 -2.30
N ASP A 116 7.88 -11.58 -2.37
CA ASP A 116 8.96 -10.76 -1.79
C ASP A 116 9.01 -9.35 -2.39
N LYS A 117 8.84 -9.22 -3.70
CA LYS A 117 8.78 -7.90 -4.35
C LYS A 117 7.50 -7.15 -3.97
N THR A 118 6.35 -7.84 -4.00
CA THR A 118 5.05 -7.23 -3.68
C THR A 118 5.01 -6.77 -2.23
N PHE A 119 5.44 -7.63 -1.30
CA PHE A 119 5.53 -7.33 0.11
C PHE A 119 6.49 -6.17 0.37
N ASN A 120 7.72 -6.22 -0.19
CA ASN A 120 8.66 -5.12 -0.02
C ASN A 120 8.13 -3.81 -0.59
N ASN A 121 7.49 -3.81 -1.76
CA ASN A 121 6.88 -2.60 -2.29
C ASN A 121 5.80 -2.05 -1.36
N GLU A 122 4.84 -2.88 -0.96
CA GLU A 122 3.69 -2.42 -0.16
C GLU A 122 4.16 -1.93 1.21
N VAL A 123 5.06 -2.68 1.87
CA VAL A 123 5.63 -2.33 3.17
C VAL A 123 6.54 -1.08 3.08
N GLN A 124 7.48 -1.01 2.14
CA GLN A 124 8.38 0.15 2.01
C GLN A 124 7.63 1.43 1.66
N ASN A 125 6.63 1.35 0.79
CA ASN A 125 5.92 2.54 0.31
C ASN A 125 4.96 3.08 1.37
N ILE A 126 4.30 2.22 2.15
CA ILE A 126 3.19 2.65 3.01
C ILE A 126 3.55 2.71 4.50
N MET A 127 4.64 2.07 4.95
CA MET A 127 4.91 1.89 6.40
C MET A 127 5.00 3.17 7.21
N ALA A 128 5.39 4.29 6.62
CA ALA A 128 5.54 5.56 7.33
C ALA A 128 4.45 6.57 6.95
N LEU A 129 3.46 6.16 6.15
CA LEU A 129 2.42 7.06 5.70
C LEU A 129 1.32 7.17 6.75
N LYS A 130 1.03 8.41 7.14
CA LYS A 130 -0.10 8.73 8.00
C LYS A 130 -0.83 9.94 7.45
N HIS A 131 -2.02 9.71 6.89
CA HIS A 131 -2.85 10.74 6.30
C HIS A 131 -4.32 10.32 6.36
N GLU A 132 -5.22 11.28 6.57
CA GLU A 132 -6.67 11.04 6.68
C GLU A 132 -7.24 10.29 5.47
N ASN A 133 -6.71 10.58 4.27
CA ASN A 133 -7.15 9.99 3.01
C ASN A 133 -6.24 8.89 2.43
N VAL A 134 -5.40 8.27 3.25
CA VAL A 134 -4.59 7.10 2.88
C VAL A 134 -4.83 6.02 3.94
N VAL A 135 -4.97 4.76 3.51
CA VAL A 135 -5.16 3.65 4.43
C VAL A 135 -3.91 3.44 5.30
N GLU A 136 -4.10 3.23 6.59
CA GLU A 136 -3.03 2.97 7.55
C GLU A 136 -2.67 1.49 7.59
N LEU A 137 -1.38 1.18 7.35
CA LEU A 137 -0.80 -0.13 7.61
C LEU A 137 -0.48 -0.22 9.11
N VAL A 138 -1.19 -1.09 9.82
CA VAL A 138 -1.05 -1.30 11.27
C VAL A 138 0.06 -2.28 11.60
N GLY A 139 0.29 -3.27 10.73
CA GLY A 139 1.33 -4.27 10.93
C GLY A 139 1.50 -5.20 9.74
N PHE A 140 2.49 -6.07 9.83
CA PHE A 140 2.82 -7.04 8.79
C PHE A 140 3.39 -8.33 9.39
N CYS A 141 3.37 -9.40 8.61
CA CYS A 141 4.00 -10.69 8.90
C CYS A 141 4.80 -11.14 7.69
N TRP A 142 6.05 -11.54 7.95
CA TRP A 142 6.94 -12.21 7.01
C TRP A 142 7.63 -13.35 7.76
N GLU A 143 7.06 -14.56 7.68
CA GLU A 143 7.54 -15.71 8.44
C GLU A 143 7.66 -16.95 7.55
N THR A 144 8.82 -17.60 7.57
CA THR A 144 9.02 -18.88 6.87
C THR A 144 8.75 -20.03 7.83
N GLN A 145 7.86 -20.94 7.43
CA GLN A 145 7.46 -22.11 8.19
C GLN A 145 7.65 -23.38 7.35
N LYS A 146 8.16 -24.44 7.98
CA LYS A 146 8.23 -25.77 7.35
C LYS A 146 6.86 -26.44 7.39
N LYS A 147 6.29 -26.72 6.23
CA LYS A 147 4.98 -27.37 6.10
C LYS A 147 5.10 -28.65 5.29
N LEU A 148 4.33 -29.66 5.69
CA LEU A 148 4.14 -30.86 4.88
C LEU A 148 3.08 -30.54 3.83
N VAL A 149 3.48 -30.55 2.56
CA VAL A 149 2.60 -30.33 1.42
C VAL A 149 2.58 -31.56 0.54
N GLN A 150 1.43 -31.81 -0.08
CA GLN A 150 1.30 -32.89 -1.05
C GLN A 150 1.71 -32.38 -2.43
N PHE A 151 2.73 -33.01 -3.01
CA PHE A 151 3.18 -32.75 -4.38
C PHE A 151 3.24 -34.10 -5.10
N ASP A 152 2.51 -34.21 -6.22
CA ASP A 152 2.46 -35.43 -7.04
C ASP A 152 2.17 -36.71 -6.22
N GLY A 153 1.18 -36.64 -5.33
CA GLY A 153 0.77 -37.76 -4.48
C GLY A 153 1.69 -38.05 -3.29
N ARG A 154 2.81 -37.34 -3.11
CA ARG A 154 3.76 -37.53 -1.99
C ARG A 154 3.74 -36.35 -1.03
N TYR A 155 3.96 -36.61 0.26
CA TYR A 155 4.18 -35.55 1.25
C TYR A 155 5.65 -35.14 1.24
N ILE A 156 5.91 -33.87 0.95
CA ILE A 156 7.23 -33.26 1.03
C ILE A 156 7.21 -32.15 2.07
N GLN A 157 8.34 -31.96 2.75
CA GLN A 157 8.53 -30.82 3.63
C GLN A 157 9.02 -29.64 2.77
N ALA A 158 8.25 -28.57 2.74
CA ALA A 158 8.58 -27.35 2.01
C ALA A 158 8.67 -26.16 2.98
N ASP A 159 9.60 -25.25 2.72
CA ASP A 159 9.65 -23.96 3.37
C ASP A 159 8.61 -23.05 2.70
N ILE A 160 7.59 -22.64 3.46
CA ILE A 160 6.51 -21.76 2.99
C ILE A 160 6.66 -20.42 3.70
N THR A 161 6.69 -19.32 2.93
CA THR A 161 6.81 -17.98 3.49
C THR A 161 5.43 -17.32 3.56
N GLU A 162 4.94 -17.13 4.78
CA GLU A 162 3.68 -16.45 5.05
C GLU A 162 3.90 -14.93 4.99
N SER A 163 3.29 -14.31 3.98
CA SER A 163 3.35 -12.86 3.73
C SER A 163 1.96 -12.25 3.94
N VAL A 164 1.81 -11.48 5.01
CA VAL A 164 0.50 -10.93 5.41
C VAL A 164 0.64 -9.46 5.79
N LEU A 165 -0.31 -8.65 5.36
CA LEU A 165 -0.39 -7.21 5.65
C LEU A 165 -1.66 -6.94 6.46
N CYS A 166 -1.57 -6.08 7.47
CA CYS A 166 -2.67 -5.73 8.36
C CYS A 166 -2.94 -4.24 8.30
N TYR A 167 -4.15 -3.88 7.87
CA TYR A 167 -4.62 -2.52 7.72
C TYR A 167 -5.71 -2.20 8.75
N GLU A 168 -5.97 -0.91 8.95
CA GLU A 168 -7.22 -0.46 9.55
C GLU A 168 -8.43 -1.07 8.80
N TYR A 169 -9.49 -1.43 9.54
CA TYR A 169 -10.72 -1.91 8.93
C TYR A 169 -11.66 -0.75 8.59
N LEU A 170 -12.11 -0.69 7.34
CA LEU A 170 -12.96 0.38 6.83
C LEU A 170 -14.39 -0.18 6.58
N PRO A 171 -15.36 0.17 7.44
CA PRO A 171 -16.63 -0.56 7.52
C PRO A 171 -17.56 -0.31 6.33
N ASN A 172 -17.44 0.82 5.63
CA ASN A 172 -18.30 1.17 4.51
C ASN A 172 -17.80 0.60 3.17
N GLY A 173 -16.73 -0.21 3.18
CA GLY A 173 -16.25 -0.92 1.99
C GLY A 173 -15.69 0.03 0.93
N SER A 174 -15.76 -0.37 -0.34
CA SER A 174 -15.20 0.39 -1.46
C SER A 174 -16.18 1.40 -2.05
N LEU A 175 -15.64 2.45 -2.66
CA LEU A 175 -16.42 3.43 -3.39
C LEU A 175 -17.20 2.80 -4.54
N GLN A 176 -16.66 1.76 -5.19
CA GLN A 176 -17.37 0.99 -6.22
C GLN A 176 -18.71 0.45 -5.69
N GLN A 177 -18.71 -0.18 -4.52
CA GLN A 177 -19.92 -0.75 -3.90
C GLN A 177 -20.95 0.32 -3.54
N ASN A 178 -20.48 1.53 -3.19
CA ASN A 178 -21.34 2.62 -2.78
C ASN A 178 -21.85 3.48 -3.97
N LEU A 179 -21.15 3.49 -5.10
CA LEU A 179 -21.59 4.19 -6.32
C LEU A 179 -22.50 3.33 -7.18
N PHE A 180 -22.16 2.04 -7.30
CA PHE A 180 -22.85 1.10 -8.16
C PHE A 180 -23.46 0.02 -7.28
N VAL A 181 -24.46 0.40 -6.48
CA VAL A 181 -25.31 -0.58 -5.81
C VAL A 181 -25.89 -1.47 -6.90
N THR A 182 -25.44 -2.72 -6.96
CA THR A 182 -26.12 -3.75 -7.73
C THR A 182 -27.50 -3.87 -7.12
N LYS A 183 -28.49 -3.25 -7.76
CA LYS A 183 -29.90 -3.52 -7.50
C LYS A 183 -30.08 -5.02 -7.74
N THR A 184 -29.96 -5.81 -6.68
CA THR A 184 -30.52 -7.16 -6.70
C THR A 184 -32.02 -6.98 -6.96
N ALA A 185 -32.60 -7.90 -7.72
CA ALA A 185 -33.95 -7.80 -8.28
C ALA A 185 -35.09 -7.68 -7.25
N GLU A 186 -34.77 -7.62 -5.96
CA GLU A 186 -35.71 -7.56 -4.83
C GLU A 186 -35.68 -6.21 -4.08
N ALA A 187 -34.79 -5.29 -4.45
CA ALA A 187 -34.76 -3.95 -3.83
C ALA A 187 -35.78 -3.01 -4.53
N VAL A 188 -36.79 -2.58 -3.76
CA VAL A 188 -37.75 -1.53 -4.14
C VAL A 188 -37.00 -0.35 -4.77
N PRO A 189 -37.46 0.19 -5.92
CA PRO A 189 -36.79 1.31 -6.57
C PRO A 189 -37.02 2.58 -5.76
N SER A 190 -36.21 2.79 -4.72
CA SER A 190 -35.99 4.14 -4.20
C SER A 190 -35.10 4.89 -5.19
N ALA A 191 -35.58 6.04 -5.65
CA ALA A 191 -35.02 6.82 -6.74
C ALA A 191 -33.82 7.70 -6.32
N GLU A 192 -33.29 7.50 -5.11
CA GLU A 192 -32.19 8.31 -4.59
C GLU A 192 -30.85 7.60 -4.80
N PRO A 193 -29.81 8.33 -5.26
CA PRO A 193 -28.48 7.77 -5.29
C PRO A 193 -28.05 7.37 -3.87
N ALA A 194 -27.37 6.23 -3.74
CA ALA A 194 -26.84 5.72 -2.47
C ALA A 194 -25.90 6.72 -1.73
N ILE A 195 -25.44 7.78 -2.40
CA ILE A 195 -24.64 8.87 -1.86
C ILE A 195 -25.07 10.21 -2.52
N ASP A 196 -25.36 11.23 -1.70
CA ASP A 196 -25.74 12.58 -2.14
C ASP A 196 -24.55 13.38 -2.74
N TRP A 197 -24.84 14.49 -3.41
CA TRP A 197 -23.78 15.30 -4.06
C TRP A 197 -22.79 15.89 -3.07
N SER A 198 -23.26 16.30 -1.89
CA SER A 198 -22.40 16.86 -0.83
C SER A 198 -21.32 15.85 -0.42
N THR A 199 -21.72 14.60 -0.17
CA THR A 199 -20.81 13.52 0.21
C THR A 199 -19.89 13.13 -0.95
N ARG A 200 -20.40 13.06 -2.19
CA ARG A 200 -19.55 12.84 -3.38
C ARG A 200 -18.46 13.90 -3.51
N PHE A 201 -18.78 15.16 -3.30
CA PHE A 201 -17.80 16.24 -3.36
C PHE A 201 -16.73 16.10 -2.28
N LYS A 202 -17.12 15.73 -1.04
CA LYS A 202 -16.17 15.42 0.04
C LYS A 202 -15.26 14.24 -0.33
N ILE A 203 -15.81 13.20 -0.95
CA ILE A 203 -15.04 12.05 -1.44
C ILE A 203 -14.02 12.48 -2.50
N ILE A 204 -14.45 13.23 -3.53
CA ILE A 204 -13.53 13.74 -4.57
C ILE A 204 -12.42 14.57 -3.95
N LYS A 205 -12.76 15.49 -3.05
CA LYS A 205 -11.79 16.34 -2.35
C LYS A 205 -10.79 15.51 -1.55
N GLY A 206 -11.26 14.53 -0.77
CA GLY A 206 -10.41 13.65 0.03
C GLY A 206 -9.46 12.81 -0.83
N ILE A 207 -9.92 12.25 -1.96
CA ILE A 207 -9.06 11.53 -2.91
C ILE A 207 -7.95 12.47 -3.42
N CYS A 208 -8.30 13.70 -3.84
CA CYS A 208 -7.32 14.69 -4.28
C CYS A 208 -6.31 15.06 -3.18
N GLN A 209 -6.76 15.17 -1.92
CA GLN A 209 -5.89 15.44 -0.78
C GLN A 209 -4.92 14.29 -0.51
N GLY A 210 -5.40 13.04 -0.55
CA GLY A 210 -4.55 11.84 -0.43
C GLY A 210 -3.50 11.75 -1.53
N LEU A 211 -3.88 11.97 -2.79
CA LEU A 211 -2.93 12.00 -3.91
C LEU A 211 -1.91 13.13 -3.79
N LEU A 212 -2.36 14.33 -3.40
CA LEU A 212 -1.48 15.47 -3.18
C LEU A 212 -0.46 15.18 -2.08
N PHE A 213 -0.88 14.53 -1.00
CA PHE A 213 0.02 14.08 0.06
C PHE A 213 1.08 13.12 -0.47
N LEU A 214 0.67 12.05 -1.17
CA LEU A 214 1.59 11.05 -1.74
C LEU A 214 2.61 11.65 -2.71
N HIS A 215 2.17 12.59 -3.55
CA HIS A 215 3.02 13.22 -4.56
C HIS A 215 3.96 14.29 -3.99
N LYS A 216 3.72 14.77 -2.76
CA LYS A 216 4.53 15.81 -2.10
C LYS A 216 5.55 15.26 -1.10
N LEU A 217 5.60 13.94 -0.92
CA LEU A 217 6.66 13.30 -0.15
C LEU A 217 8.03 13.62 -0.76
N ASP A 218 9.08 13.63 0.06
CA ASP A 218 10.47 13.85 -0.41
C ASP A 218 10.86 12.88 -1.52
N ILE A 219 10.30 11.67 -1.45
CA ILE A 219 10.31 10.69 -2.54
C ILE A 219 8.85 10.40 -2.94
N PRO A 220 8.36 11.00 -4.05
CA PRO A 220 6.96 10.89 -4.43
C PRO A 220 6.52 9.44 -4.70
N ILE A 221 5.34 9.09 -4.20
CA ILE A 221 4.70 7.79 -4.43
C ILE A 221 3.60 7.94 -5.46
N ILE A 222 3.70 7.23 -6.58
CA ILE A 222 2.65 7.14 -7.60
C ILE A 222 1.87 5.85 -7.39
N HIS A 223 0.56 5.96 -7.19
CA HIS A 223 -0.30 4.83 -6.83
C HIS A 223 -0.35 3.72 -7.91
N MET A 224 -0.40 4.12 -9.19
CA MET A 224 -0.46 3.28 -10.40
C MET A 224 -1.75 2.46 -10.61
N ASP A 225 -2.59 2.25 -9.59
CA ASP A 225 -3.84 1.49 -9.72
C ASP A 225 -5.03 2.21 -9.07
N LEU A 226 -5.20 3.50 -9.36
CA LEU A 226 -6.27 4.30 -8.77
C LEU A 226 -7.61 4.02 -9.47
N LYS A 227 -8.53 3.37 -8.76
CA LYS A 227 -9.87 2.99 -9.23
C LYS A 227 -10.87 2.94 -8.08
N PRO A 228 -12.20 2.96 -8.33
CA PRO A 228 -13.21 2.98 -7.26
C PRO A 228 -13.13 1.81 -6.27
N GLU A 229 -12.63 0.65 -6.67
CA GLU A 229 -12.40 -0.52 -5.82
C GLU A 229 -11.31 -0.27 -4.77
N ASN A 230 -10.33 0.58 -5.11
CA ASN A 230 -9.16 0.92 -4.30
C ASN A 230 -9.36 2.21 -3.50
N ILE A 231 -10.57 2.80 -3.53
CA ILE A 231 -10.97 3.87 -2.62
C ILE A 231 -11.90 3.25 -1.58
N LEU A 232 -11.42 3.10 -0.35
CA LEU A 232 -12.20 2.59 0.76
C LEU A 232 -12.81 3.73 1.57
N LEU A 233 -13.93 3.47 2.25
CA LEU A 233 -14.68 4.47 3.01
C LEU A 233 -14.70 4.09 4.49
N ASP A 234 -14.30 5.04 5.35
CA ASP A 234 -14.43 4.89 6.79
C ASP A 234 -15.89 5.03 7.26
N GLU A 235 -16.13 4.94 8.56
CA GLU A 235 -17.44 5.08 9.19
C GLU A 235 -18.16 6.41 8.90
N ASN A 236 -17.41 7.46 8.55
CA ASN A 236 -17.90 8.81 8.27
C ASN A 236 -17.95 9.13 6.76
N MET A 237 -17.80 8.11 5.90
CA MET A 237 -17.72 8.25 4.44
C MET A 237 -16.51 9.07 3.96
N VAL A 238 -15.46 9.16 4.78
CA VAL A 238 -14.18 9.77 4.40
C VAL A 238 -13.41 8.75 3.53
N PRO A 239 -12.91 9.17 2.35
CA PRO A 239 -12.20 8.26 1.46
C PRO A 239 -10.77 8.03 1.92
N LYS A 240 -10.31 6.79 1.81
CA LYS A 240 -8.92 6.36 2.02
C LYS A 240 -8.45 5.59 0.79
N ILE A 241 -7.36 6.07 0.19
CA ILE A 241 -6.69 5.39 -0.92
C ILE A 241 -6.04 4.12 -0.36
N ALA A 242 -6.29 2.99 -1.01
CA ALA A 242 -5.82 1.66 -0.61
C ALA A 242 -5.22 0.89 -1.79
N ASP A 243 -4.59 -0.25 -1.48
CA ASP A 243 -3.94 -1.18 -2.42
C ASP A 243 -2.72 -0.60 -3.17
N PHE A 244 -1.63 -0.45 -2.42
CA PHE A 244 -0.35 0.07 -2.91
C PHE A 244 0.56 -1.01 -3.56
N GLY A 245 0.03 -2.20 -3.83
CA GLY A 245 0.82 -3.33 -4.37
C GLY A 245 1.49 -3.03 -5.72
N LEU A 246 0.94 -2.10 -6.50
CA LEU A 246 1.49 -1.63 -7.78
C LEU A 246 2.17 -0.26 -7.71
N SER A 247 2.19 0.36 -6.53
CA SER A 247 2.73 1.71 -6.36
C SER A 247 4.23 1.77 -6.61
N ARG A 248 4.69 2.94 -7.06
CA ARG A 248 6.09 3.19 -7.39
C ARG A 248 6.60 4.46 -6.75
N VAL A 249 7.87 4.43 -6.39
CA VAL A 249 8.61 5.55 -5.85
C VAL A 249 9.38 6.22 -6.98
N PHE A 250 9.25 7.54 -7.15
CA PHE A 250 10.02 8.31 -8.12
C PHE A 250 11.26 8.91 -7.45
N GLY A 251 12.45 8.46 -7.85
CA GLY A 251 13.70 9.07 -7.40
C GLY A 251 13.84 10.50 -7.94
N GLN A 252 14.54 11.38 -7.21
CA GLN A 252 14.67 12.81 -7.54
C GLN A 252 15.28 13.09 -8.94
N GLU A 253 16.03 12.14 -9.53
CA GLU A 253 16.61 12.29 -10.87
C GLU A 253 15.87 11.52 -11.99
N GLN A 254 14.82 10.78 -11.65
CA GLN A 254 14.08 9.98 -12.63
C GLN A 254 12.92 10.79 -13.23
N THR A 255 13.07 11.23 -14.48
CA THR A 255 11.98 11.89 -15.23
C THR A 255 11.03 10.89 -15.92
N ARG A 256 11.42 9.61 -16.01
CA ARG A 256 10.65 8.53 -16.65
C ARG A 256 10.89 7.20 -15.95
N LEU A 257 9.82 6.43 -15.76
CA LEU A 257 9.87 5.03 -15.33
C LEU A 257 9.16 4.16 -16.37
N TYR A 258 9.80 3.06 -16.77
CA TYR A 258 9.22 2.08 -17.68
C TYR A 258 8.59 0.93 -16.88
N THR A 259 7.34 0.61 -17.22
CA THR A 259 6.63 -0.53 -16.65
C THR A 259 7.12 -1.80 -17.36
N GLN A 260 7.88 -2.65 -16.67
CA GLN A 260 8.37 -3.93 -17.21
C GLN A 260 7.30 -5.01 -17.29
N THR A 261 6.21 -4.86 -16.53
CA THR A 261 5.07 -5.79 -16.50
C THR A 261 3.79 -4.99 -16.43
N VAL A 262 2.93 -5.11 -17.43
CA VAL A 262 1.62 -4.44 -17.45
C VAL A 262 0.68 -5.24 -16.56
N VAL A 263 0.33 -4.66 -15.42
CA VAL A 263 -0.59 -5.25 -14.43
C VAL A 263 -1.54 -4.14 -13.97
N GLY A 264 -2.83 -4.44 -13.88
CA GLY A 264 -3.90 -3.47 -13.60
C GLY A 264 -5.21 -3.96 -14.22
N SER A 265 -6.34 -3.44 -13.76
CA SER A 265 -7.69 -3.80 -14.24
C SER A 265 -8.44 -2.58 -14.73
#